data_AF-A0A6A8APX7-F1
#
_entry.id   AF-A0A6A8APX7-F1
#
_cell.length_a   1.000
_cell.length_b   1.000
_cell.length_c   1.000
_cell.angle_alpha   90.00
_cell.angle_beta   90.00
_cell.angle_gamma   90.00
#
_symmetry.space_group_name_H-M   'P 1'
#
loop_
_entity.id
_entity.type
_entity.pdbx_description
1 polymer ?
#
loop_
_entity_poly.entity_id
_entity_poly.type
_entity_poly.pdbx_seq_one_letter_code
_entity_poly.pdbx_strand_id
1 'polypeptide(L)' 'MVTESAHEGKPIFLCDICGFGYERRETAEECEDYCRTYNSCSIKITEKAVYIPEEPKIREPE' A
#
# COMPACT_ATOMS: atom_id res chain seq x y z
N MET A 1 -1.02 11.06 -0.76
CA MET A 1 -0.78 10.85 -2.19
C MET A 1 -0.26 9.46 -2.45
N VAL A 2 -0.91 8.76 -3.38
CA VAL A 2 -0.49 7.45 -3.91
C VAL A 2 0.23 7.63 -5.23
N THR A 3 1.21 6.77 -5.50
CA THR A 3 2.00 6.78 -6.73
C THR A 3 1.49 5.74 -7.71
N GLU A 4 1.21 6.14 -8.96
CA GLU A 4 0.90 5.20 -10.04
C GLU A 4 2.16 4.52 -10.55
N SER A 5 2.12 3.20 -10.67
CA SER A 5 3.23 2.40 -11.20
C SER A 5 2.70 1.26 -12.06
N ALA A 6 3.60 0.56 -12.75
CA ALA A 6 3.22 -0.61 -13.54
C ALA A 6 3.99 -1.83 -13.02
N HIS A 7 3.26 -2.82 -12.51
CA HIS A 7 3.82 -4.08 -12.06
C HIS A 7 3.31 -5.21 -12.95
N GLU A 8 4.23 -6.02 -13.49
CA GLU A 8 3.90 -7.14 -14.40
C GLU A 8 3.03 -6.73 -15.61
N GLY A 9 3.21 -5.50 -16.11
CA GLY A 9 2.46 -4.97 -17.24
C GLY A 9 1.03 -4.50 -16.91
N LYS A 10 0.65 -4.49 -15.62
CA LYS A 10 -0.62 -3.91 -15.15
C LYS A 10 -0.38 -2.61 -14.39
N PRO A 11 -1.24 -1.59 -14.59
CA PRO A 11 -1.19 -0.39 -13.77
C PRO A 11 -1.61 -0.73 -12.34
N ILE A 12 -0.81 -0.30 -11.38
CA ILE A 12 -1.04 -0.44 -9.95
C ILE A 12 -0.79 0.91 -9.24
N PHE A 13 -1.29 1.02 -8.02
CA PHE A 13 -1.20 2.20 -7.19
C PHE A 13 -0.43 1.86 -5.92
N LEU A 14 0.73 2.48 -5.75
CA LEU A 14 1.63 2.31 -4.63
C LEU A 14 1.29 3.30 -3.52
N CYS A 15 1.24 2.82 -2.28
CA CYS A 15 1.22 3.68 -1.11
C CYS A 15 2.64 4.21 -0.85
N ASP A 16 2.80 5.54 -0.85
CA ASP A 16 4.10 6.19 -0.62
C ASP A 16 4.68 5.97 0.79
N ILE A 17 3.83 5.59 1.76
CA ILE A 17 4.24 5.43 3.15
C ILE A 17 4.76 4.02 3.41
N CYS A 18 3.99 2.98 3.06
CA CYS A 18 4.38 1.58 3.32
C CYS A 18 5.02 0.88 2.11
N GLY A 19 4.79 1.37 0.89
CA GLY A 19 5.32 0.81 -0.35
C GLY A 19 4.46 -0.29 -0.97
N PHE A 20 3.33 -0.67 -0.36
CA PHE A 20 2.42 -1.67 -0.92
C PHE A 20 1.71 -1.16 -2.18
N GLY A 21 1.47 -2.06 -3.12
CA GLY A 21 0.79 -1.76 -4.38
C GLY A 21 -0.56 -2.45 -4.53
N TYR A 22 -1.52 -1.73 -5.08
CA TYR A 22 -2.91 -2.13 -5.22
C TYR A 22 -3.40 -1.94 -6.65
N GLU A 23 -4.34 -2.78 -7.10
CA GLU A 23 -4.94 -2.63 -8.44
C GLU A 23 -5.85 -1.40 -8.52
N ARG A 24 -6.45 -1.00 -7.40
CA ARG A 24 -7.36 0.15 -7.32
C ARG A 24 -6.73 1.31 -6.55
N ARG A 25 -6.88 2.51 -7.12
CA ARG A 25 -6.46 3.78 -6.50
C ARG A 25 -7.10 3.98 -5.13
N GLU A 26 -8.41 3.74 -5.02
CA GLU A 26 -9.17 3.87 -3.77
C GLU A 26 -8.54 3.03 -2.64
N THR A 27 -8.13 1.80 -2.93
CA THR A 27 -7.50 0.91 -1.94
C THR A 27 -6.11 1.39 -1.53
N ALA A 28 -5.34 1.93 -2.47
CA ALA A 28 -4.06 2.55 -2.14
C ALA A 28 -4.24 3.82 -1.27
N GLU A 29 -5.27 4.62 -1.56
CA GLU A 29 -5.59 5.82 -0.78
C GLU A 29 -6.07 5.44 0.63
N GLU A 30 -6.93 4.43 0.75
CA GLU A 30 -7.31 3.85 2.05
C GLU A 30 -6.08 3.35 2.83
N CYS A 31 -5.15 2.67 2.15
CA CYS A 31 -3.90 2.22 2.77
C CYS A 31 -3.10 3.41 3.31
N GLU A 32 -2.96 4.45 2.51
CA GLU A 32 -2.17 5.62 2.88
C GLU A 32 -2.82 6.40 4.03
N ASP A 33 -4.13 6.62 3.99
CA ASP A 33 -4.87 7.28 5.08
C ASP A 33 -4.76 6.51 6.39
N TYR A 34 -4.87 5.19 6.33
CA TYR A 34 -4.65 4.32 7.48
C TYR A 34 -3.21 4.41 7.99
N CYS A 35 -2.22 4.34 7.08
CA CYS A 35 -0.80 4.47 7.41
C CYS A 35 -0.48 5.82 8.05
N ARG A 36 -1.10 6.93 7.60
CA ARG A 36 -0.94 8.26 8.22
C ARG A 36 -1.56 8.34 9.61
N THR A 37 -2.74 7.76 9.78
CA THR A 37 -3.51 7.88 11.02
C THR A 37 -2.94 7.00 12.13
N TYR A 38 -2.58 5.76 11.81
CA TYR A 38 -2.17 4.76 12.79
C TYR A 38 -0.66 4.49 12.80
N ASN A 39 0.09 5.04 11.84
CA ASN A 39 1.52 4.77 11.65
C ASN A 39 1.81 3.25 11.55
N SER A 40 0.85 2.51 11.01
CA SER A 40 0.85 1.05 10.85
C SER A 40 0.10 0.67 9.56
N CYS A 41 0.32 -0.54 9.05
CA CYS A 41 -0.45 -1.08 7.94
C CYS A 41 -1.69 -1.84 8.42
N SER A 42 -2.81 -1.69 7.72
CA SER A 42 -4.01 -2.48 8.01
C SER A 42 -3.91 -3.85 7.34
N ILE A 43 -4.11 -4.93 8.11
CA ILE A 43 -4.13 -6.31 7.60
C ILE A 43 -5.16 -6.46 6.47
N LYS A 44 -6.38 -5.94 6.67
CA LYS A 44 -7.46 -6.04 5.68
C LYS A 44 -7.15 -5.35 4.35
N ILE A 45 -6.30 -4.32 4.39
CA ILE A 45 -5.89 -3.58 3.20
C ILE A 45 -4.71 -4.29 2.55
N THR A 46 -3.68 -4.66 3.33
CA THR A 46 -2.49 -5.38 2.84
C THR A 46 -2.81 -6.74 2.22
N GLU A 47 -3.84 -7.46 2.69
CA GLU A 47 -4.33 -8.69 2.04
C GLU A 47 -4.79 -8.49 0.58
N LYS A 48 -5.17 -7.26 0.20
CA LYS A 48 -5.58 -6.91 -1.17
C LYS A 48 -4.40 -6.45 -2.04
N ALA A 49 -3.20 -6.38 -1.48
CA ALA A 49 -2.04 -5.89 -2.21
C ALA A 49 -1.66 -6.86 -3.33
N VAL A 50 -1.52 -6.32 -4.53
CA VAL A 50 -1.02 -7.05 -5.71
C VAL A 50 0.49 -6.94 -5.84
N TYR A 51 1.10 -5.99 -5.12
CA TYR A 51 2.54 -5.83 -5.02
C TYR A 51 2.94 -5.62 -3.57
N ILE A 52 3.88 -6.43 -3.10
CA ILE A 52 4.43 -6.38 -1.75
C ILE A 52 5.90 -5.95 -1.89
N PRO A 53 6.31 -4.80 -1.31
CA PRO A 53 7.71 -4.39 -1.33
C PRO A 53 8.54 -5.35 -0.46
N GLU A 54 9.78 -5.63 -0.87
CA GLU A 54 10.69 -6.48 -0.08
C GLU A 54 11.02 -5.89 1.29
N GLU A 55 11.01 -4.55 1.41
CA GLU A 55 11.18 -3.83 2.67
C GLU A 55 10.02 -2.84 2.91
N PRO A 56 8.94 -3.28 3.58
CA PRO A 56 7.86 -2.38 3.96
C PRO A 56 8.37 -1.37 4.99
N LYS A 57 8.21 -0.08 4.68
CA LYS A 57 8.70 1.04 5.52
C LYS A 57 7.94 1.21 6.83
N ILE A 58 6.79 0.55 6.97
CA ILE A 58 5.99 0.53 8.19
C ILE A 58 5.82 -0.93 8.59
N ARG A 59 6.30 -1.27 9.78
CA ARG A 59 6.07 -2.57 10.40
C ARG A 59 4.86 -2.46 11.31
N GLU A 60 4.04 -3.52 11.32
CA GLU A 60 2.97 -3.69 12.31
C GLU A 60 3.53 -3.47 13.74
N PRO A 61 2.77 -2.83 14.65
CA PRO A 61 3.06 -2.94 16.07
C PRO A 61 2.85 -4.41 16.48
N GLU A 62 3.89 -5.00 17.07
CA GLU A 62 3.85 -6.35 17.67
C GLU A 62 2.77 -6.48 18.75
#